data_AF-A0A927NMB0-F1
#
_entry.id   AF-A0A927NMB0-F1
#
_cell.length_a   1.000
_cell.length_b   1.000
_cell.length_c   1.000
_cell.angle_alpha   90.00
_cell.angle_beta   90.00
_cell.angle_gamma   90.00
#
_symmetry.space_group_name_H-M   'P 1'
#
loop_
_entity.id
_entity.type
_entity.pdbx_description
1 polymer ?
#
loop_
_entity_poly.entity_id
_entity_poly.type
_entity_poly.pdbx_seq_one_letter_code
_entity_poly.pdbx_strand_id
1 'polypeptide(L)' 'MQIISSDLLRGHIDAFVLAALIKGEKYGAEIKNCIAKKSKNLYVPNEQSLYSAYHRLERDGFIKGKWGDET' A
#
# COMPACT_ATOMS: atom_id res chain seq x y z
N MET A 1 6.27 -7.02 -22.73
CA MET A 1 5.84 -6.22 -21.56
C MET A 1 6.65 -6.70 -20.37
N GLN A 2 7.48 -5.85 -19.76
CA GLN A 2 8.32 -6.22 -18.62
C GLN A 2 7.50 -6.04 -17.33
N ILE A 3 7.14 -7.15 -16.68
CA ILE A 3 6.52 -7.14 -15.35
C ILE A 3 7.66 -6.91 -14.35
N ILE A 4 7.50 -5.95 -13.45
CA ILE A 4 8.51 -5.71 -12.42
C ILE A 4 8.42 -6.82 -11.39
N SER A 5 9.55 -7.44 -11.04
CA SER A 5 9.59 -8.49 -10.03
C SER A 5 9.01 -7.99 -8.71
N SER A 6 7.93 -8.63 -8.26
CA SER A 6 7.25 -8.31 -6.99
C SER A 6 8.19 -8.34 -5.80
N ASP A 7 9.24 -9.16 -5.85
CA ASP A 7 10.26 -9.28 -4.81
C ASP A 7 11.09 -7.99 -4.65
N LEU A 8 11.52 -7.39 -5.77
CA LEU A 8 12.25 -6.13 -5.80
C LEU A 8 11.43 -4.98 -5.17
N LEU A 9 10.11 -4.99 -5.42
CA LEU A 9 9.21 -3.94 -4.95
C LEU A 9 8.65 -4.21 -3.54
N ARG A 10 8.77 -5.43 -3.03
CA ARG A 10 8.27 -5.82 -1.70
C ARG A 10 8.97 -5.05 -0.58
N GLY A 11 10.27 -4.79 -0.73
CA GLY A 11 11.04 -3.95 0.20
C GLY A 11 10.64 -2.46 0.20
N HIS A 12 9.84 -2.03 -0.78
CA HIS A 12 9.42 -0.63 -0.95
C HIS A 12 7.92 -0.41 -0.80
N ILE A 13 7.15 -1.46 -0.43
CA ILE A 13 5.70 -1.37 -0.31
C ILE A 13 5.27 -0.28 0.68
N ASP A 14 6.03 -0.10 1.76
CA ASP A 14 5.78 0.90 2.79
C ASP A 14 5.87 2.32 2.19
N ALA A 15 6.88 2.59 1.36
CA ALA A 15 7.04 3.85 0.65
C ALA A 15 5.89 4.11 -0.34
N PHE A 16 5.41 3.07 -1.03
CA PHE A 16 4.27 3.20 -1.94
C PHE A 16 2.96 3.52 -1.22
N VAL A 17 2.73 2.90 -0.06
CA VAL A 17 1.58 3.20 0.80
C VAL A 17 1.62 4.65 1.26
N LEU A 18 2.76 5.10 1.81
CA LEU A 18 2.94 6.49 2.23
C LEU A 18 2.72 7.47 1.07
N ALA A 19 3.30 7.17 -0.10
CA ALA A 19 3.13 8.00 -1.29
C ALA A 19 1.70 8.03 -1.86
N ALA A 20 0.86 7.03 -1.54
CA ALA A 20 -0.56 7.05 -1.85
C ALA A 20 -1.35 7.96 -0.91
N LEU A 21 -0.94 8.06 0.36
CA LEU A 21 -1.57 8.84 1.42
C LEU A 21 -1.16 10.32 1.45
N ILE A 22 -0.07 10.71 0.76
CA ILE A 22 0.36 12.13 0.66
C ILE A 22 -0.78 13.06 0.18
N LYS A 23 -1.70 12.57 -0.66
CA LYS A 23 -2.81 13.36 -1.21
C LYS A 23 -4.10 13.29 -0.38
N GLY A 24 -4.05 12.74 0.82
CA GLY A 24 -5.18 12.61 1.74
C GLY A 24 -5.50 11.16 2.14
N GLU A 25 -6.42 11.02 3.10
CA GLU A 25 -6.93 9.74 3.60
C GLU A 25 -7.49 8.88 2.45
N LYS A 26 -7.28 7.57 2.54
CA LYS A 26 -7.69 6.58 1.54
C LYS A 26 -8.08 5.28 2.21
N TYR A 27 -9.09 4.61 1.65
CA TYR A 27 -9.40 3.23 2.00
C TYR A 27 -8.31 2.27 1.47
N GLY A 28 -8.14 1.12 2.13
CA GLY A 28 -7.10 0.16 1.77
C GLY A 28 -7.14 -0.31 0.31
N ALA A 29 -8.34 -0.44 -0.27
CA ALA A 29 -8.51 -0.76 -1.70
C ALA A 29 -8.12 0.40 -2.63
N GLU A 30 -8.33 1.65 -2.22
CA GLU A 30 -7.93 2.82 -3.00
C GLU A 30 -6.41 2.98 -3.06
N ILE A 31 -5.71 2.63 -1.98
CA ILE A 31 -4.24 2.62 -1.95
C ILE A 31 -3.69 1.62 -2.97
N LYS A 32 -4.23 0.40 -3.00
CA LYS A 32 -3.88 -0.62 -4.02
C LYS A 32 -4.08 -0.08 -5.44
N ASN A 33 -5.25 0.51 -5.71
CA ASN A 33 -5.57 1.09 -7.02
C ASN A 33 -4.65 2.26 -7.37
N CYS A 34 -4.29 3.10 -6.39
CA CYS A 34 -3.36 4.20 -6.58
C CYS A 34 -1.97 3.71 -7.01
N ILE A 35 -1.45 2.67 -6.35
CA ILE A 35 -0.16 2.07 -6.65
C ILE A 35 -0.17 1.44 -8.05
N ALA A 36 -1.20 0.65 -8.36
CA ALA A 36 -1.37 0.04 -9.68
C ALA A 36 -1.46 1.07 -10.81
N LYS A 37 -2.23 2.15 -10.61
CA LYS A 37 -2.36 3.23 -11.60
C LYS A 37 -1.05 4.00 -11.79
N LYS A 38 -0.33 4.32 -10.71
CA LYS A 38 0.97 5.01 -10.78
C LYS A 38 2.04 4.14 -11.45
N SER A 39 1.99 2.82 -11.27
CA SER A 39 2.89 1.87 -11.92
C SER A 39 2.47 1.51 -13.35
N LYS A 40 1.42 2.12 -13.91
CA LYS A 40 0.82 1.74 -15.21
C LYS A 40 0.47 0.24 -15.29
N ASN A 41 -0.04 -0.31 -14.20
CA ASN A 41 -0.36 -1.73 -13.99
C ASN A 41 0.84 -2.69 -14.11
N LEU A 42 2.08 -2.20 -14.08
CA LEU A 42 3.28 -3.05 -14.06
C LEU A 42 3.51 -3.69 -12.68
N TYR A 43 2.88 -3.14 -11.64
CA TYR A 43 2.91 -3.67 -10.29
C TYR A 43 1.55 -3.50 -9.62
N VAL A 44 0.97 -4.62 -9.20
CA VAL A 44 -0.25 -4.68 -8.41
C VAL A 44 0.09 -5.38 -7.09
N PRO A 45 0.14 -4.66 -5.96
CA PRO A 45 0.40 -5.29 -4.67
C PRO A 45 -0.71 -6.30 -4.34
N ASN A 46 -0.33 -7.45 -3.78
CA ASN A 46 -1.31 -8.37 -3.19
C ASN A 46 -1.80 -7.85 -1.84
N GLU A 47 -2.98 -8.32 -1.43
CA GLU A 47 -3.67 -7.82 -0.24
C GLU A 47 -2.91 -8.14 1.05
N GLN A 48 -2.34 -9.34 1.17
CA GLN A 48 -1.58 -9.75 2.36
C GLN A 48 -0.36 -8.85 2.62
N SER A 49 0.37 -8.49 1.56
CA SER A 49 1.56 -7.62 1.68
C SER A 49 1.16 -6.20 2.05
N LEU A 50 0.06 -5.71 1.47
CA LEU A 50 -0.49 -4.38 1.74
C LEU A 50 -0.98 -4.28 3.20
N TYR A 51 -1.70 -5.30 3.67
CA TYR A 51 -2.17 -5.39 5.05
C TYR A 51 -1.01 -5.41 6.04
N SER A 52 0.01 -6.22 5.76
CA SER A 52 1.24 -6.25 6.58
C SER A 52 1.96 -4.90 6.61
N ALA A 53 1.96 -4.17 5.48
CA ALA A 53 2.54 -2.83 5.39
C ALA A 53 1.77 -1.81 6.24
N TYR A 54 0.43 -1.86 6.20
CA TYR A 54 -0.41 -0.98 7.03
C TYR A 54 -0.12 -1.14 8.51
N HIS A 55 -0.12 -2.38 9.01
CA HIS A 55 0.15 -2.68 10.42
C HIS A 55 1.55 -2.24 10.85
N ARG A 56 2.58 -2.47 10.02
CA ARG A 56 3.94 -1.99 10.31
C ARG A 56 3.99 -0.46 10.37
N LEU A 57 3.46 0.22 9.35
CA LEU A 57 3.46 1.68 9.26
C LEU A 57 2.67 2.32 10.41
N GLU A 58 1.58 1.70 10.84
CA GLU A 58 0.78 2.15 11.99
C GLU A 58 1.54 1.95 13.30
N ARG A 59 2.10 0.75 13.52
CA ARG A 59 2.93 0.45 14.71
C ARG A 59 4.12 1.40 14.83
N ASP A 60 4.74 1.74 13.70
CA ASP A 60 5.89 2.63 13.66
C ASP A 60 5.47 4.12 13.67
N GLY A 61 4.17 4.43 13.73
CA GLY A 61 3.62 5.77 13.93
C GLY A 61 3.53 6.64 12.67
N PHE A 62 3.76 6.08 11.48
CA PHE A 62 3.72 6.81 10.21
C PHE A 62 2.31 7.04 9.68
N ILE A 63 1.37 6.15 10.00
CA ILE A 63 -0.05 6.26 9.60
C ILE A 63 -0.97 5.96 10.78
N LYS A 64 -2.25 6.28 10.63
CA LYS A 64 -3.33 5.82 11.52
C LYS A 64 -4.39 5.15 10.67
N GLY A 65 -4.73 3.91 11.01
CA GLY A 65 -5.80 3.13 10.41
C GLY A 65 -7.10 3.28 11.18
N LYS A 66 -8.21 3.10 10.46
CA LYS A 66 -9.51 2.76 11.05
C LYS A 66 -9.85 1.37 10.53
N TRP A 67 -9.83 0.39 11.42
CA TRP A 67 -10.10 -1.00 11.09
C TRP A 67 -11.57 -1.27 11.41
N GLY A 68 -12.28 -1.99 10.54
CA GLY A 68 -13.73 -2.21 10.64
C GLY A 68 -14.20 -3.06 11.82
N ASP A 69 -13.36 -3.25 12.84
CA ASP A 69 -13.63 -3.99 14.09
C ASP A 69 -13.87 -3.05 15.28
N GLU A 70 -14.29 -1.81 15.03
CA GLU A 70 -14.92 -0.95 16.03
C GLU A 70 -16.45 -0.97 15.85
N THR A 71 -17.08 -2.13 16.08
CA THR A 71 -18.45 -2.27 16.62
C THR A 71 -18.60 -3.59 17.37
#